data_AF-A0A975B5V5-F1
#
_entry.id   AF-A0A975B5V5-F1
#
_cell.length_a   1.000
_cell.length_b   1.000
_cell.length_c   1.000
_cell.angle_alpha   90.00
_cell.angle_beta   90.00
_cell.angle_gamma   90.00
#
_symmetry.space_group_name_H-M   'P 1'
#
loop_
_entity.id
_entity.type
_entity.pdbx_description
1 polymer ?
#
loop_
_entity_poly.entity_id
_entity_poly.type
_entity_poly.pdbx_seq_one_letter_code
_entity_poly.pdbx_strand_id
1 'polypeptide(L)'
;MKIVIGSKKQEMKINEMGSIAHSMFPEIDAIIFKGSFRLGIRDALENCRFESWNEVSQQPVHVRKRFFESFLRKSIPYLEKTGVNKEAVDSITAELMKENEKYLRTNQEE
;
A
#
# COMPACT_ATOMS: atom_id res chain seq x y z
N MET A 1 -11.87 12.93 12.98
CA MET A 1 -10.91 11.87 13.36
C MET A 1 -9.61 12.11 12.62
N LYS A 2 -8.44 12.07 13.28
CA LYS A 2 -7.14 12.32 12.63
C LYS A 2 -6.54 10.97 12.24
N ILE A 3 -6.50 10.67 10.94
CA ILE A 3 -5.95 9.41 10.43
C ILE A 3 -4.43 9.41 10.61
N VAL A 4 -3.89 8.36 11.23
CA VAL A 4 -2.44 8.21 11.47
C VAL A 4 -1.87 7.09 10.59
N ILE A 5 -0.98 7.48 9.68
CA ILE A 5 -0.30 6.57 8.74
C ILE A 5 1.11 6.18 9.26
N GLY A 6 1.62 6.87 10.29
CA GLY A 6 3.06 6.99 10.54
C GLY A 6 3.61 6.24 11.76
N SER A 7 3.64 4.91 11.74
CA SER A 7 4.66 4.17 12.51
C SER A 7 5.91 3.93 11.64
N LYS A 8 7.09 3.80 12.26
CA LYS A 8 8.36 3.53 11.53
C LYS A 8 8.24 2.28 10.62
N LYS A 9 7.56 1.23 11.09
CA LYS A 9 7.32 -0.01 10.33
C LYS A 9 6.43 0.22 9.10
N GLN A 10 5.42 1.07 9.21
CA GLN A 10 4.50 1.39 8.11
C GLN A 10 5.18 2.24 7.04
N GLU A 11 5.98 3.21 7.46
CA GLU A 11 6.75 4.05 6.56
C GLU A 11 7.82 3.23 5.81
N MET A 12 8.45 2.25 6.46
CA MET A 12 9.34 1.30 5.78
C MET A 12 8.59 0.52 4.69
N LYS A 13 7.37 0.04 4.97
CA LYS A 13 6.56 -0.66 3.97
C LYS A 13 6.16 0.25 2.80
N ILE A 14 5.79 1.51 3.04
CA ILE A 14 5.54 2.49 1.97
C ILE A 14 6.79 2.70 1.12
N ASN A 15 7.96 2.79 1.76
CA ASN A 15 9.23 2.95 1.06
C ASN A 15 9.55 1.73 0.18
N GLU A 16 9.39 0.51 0.70
CA GLU A 16 9.59 -0.72 -0.08
C GLU A 16 8.65 -0.80 -1.28
N MET A 17 7.35 -0.53 -1.09
CA MET A 17 6.39 -0.51 -2.20
C MET A 17 6.74 0.57 -3.23
N GLY A 18 7.16 1.75 -2.78
CA GLY A 18 7.63 2.84 -3.64
C GLY A 18 8.85 2.44 -4.46
N SER A 19 9.81 1.74 -3.85
CA SER A 19 11.00 1.25 -4.53
C SER A 19 10.69 0.14 -5.54
N ILE A 20 9.75 -0.76 -5.23
CA ILE A 20 9.29 -1.80 -6.17
C ILE A 20 8.66 -1.14 -7.40
N ALA A 21 7.71 -0.23 -7.20
CA ALA A 21 7.07 0.47 -8.30
C ALA A 21 8.07 1.28 -9.14
N HIS A 22 9.01 1.99 -8.50
CA HIS A 22 10.08 2.69 -9.20
C HIS A 22 11.02 1.76 -9.98
N SER A 23 11.32 0.56 -9.47
CA SER A 23 12.14 -0.40 -10.20
C SER A 23 11.47 -0.92 -11.47
N MET A 24 10.13 -0.95 -11.49
CA MET A 24 9.33 -1.34 -12.65
C MET A 24 9.16 -0.17 -13.64
N PHE A 25 9.17 1.07 -13.14
CA PHE A 25 8.97 2.31 -13.91
C PHE A 25 9.99 3.37 -13.48
N PRO A 26 11.28 3.21 -13.89
CA PRO A 26 12.37 4.08 -13.43
C PRO A 26 12.23 5.54 -13.85
N GLU A 27 11.40 5.81 -14.86
CA GLU A 27 11.08 7.15 -15.35
C GLU A 27 10.21 7.96 -14.38
N ILE A 28 9.55 7.30 -13.42
CA ILE A 28 8.73 7.95 -12.39
C ILE A 28 9.47 7.91 -11.06
N ASP A 29 9.68 9.07 -10.45
CA ASP A 29 10.35 9.16 -9.16
C ASP A 29 9.61 8.36 -8.06
N ALA A 30 10.36 7.56 -7.30
CA ALA A 30 9.85 6.81 -6.15
C ALA A 30 9.02 7.67 -5.17
N ILE A 31 9.30 8.97 -5.04
CA ILE A 31 8.52 9.88 -4.19
C ILE A 31 7.05 10.01 -4.65
N ILE A 32 6.80 9.94 -5.96
CA ILE A 32 5.48 10.05 -6.56
C ILE A 32 4.65 8.80 -6.24
N PHE A 33 5.27 7.62 -6.35
CA PHE A 33 4.65 6.36 -5.94
C PHE A 33 4.30 6.36 -4.44
N LYS A 34 5.25 6.77 -3.58
CA LYS A 34 5.01 6.88 -2.14
C LYS A 34 3.86 7.83 -1.82
N GLY A 35 3.78 8.97 -2.51
CA GLY A 35 2.66 9.91 -2.40
C GLY A 35 1.32 9.25 -2.73
N SER A 36 1.26 8.57 -3.87
CA SER A 36 0.07 7.84 -4.33
C SER A 36 -0.37 6.76 -3.34
N PHE A 37 0.59 6.00 -2.79
CA PHE A 37 0.28 4.98 -1.78
C PHE A 37 -0.23 5.59 -0.49
N ARG A 38 0.34 6.69 0.00
CA ARG A 38 -0.15 7.36 1.21
C ARG A 38 -1.60 7.84 1.05
N LEU A 39 -1.97 8.32 -0.13
CA LEU A 39 -3.36 8.68 -0.44
C LEU A 39 -4.26 7.43 -0.46
N GLY A 40 -3.84 6.37 -1.14
CA GLY A 40 -4.59 5.11 -1.15
C GLY A 40 -4.77 4.48 0.25
N ILE A 41 -3.75 4.58 1.12
CA ILE A 41 -3.82 4.14 2.52
C ILE A 41 -4.86 4.94 3.29
N ARG A 42 -4.85 6.27 3.14
CA ARG A 42 -5.84 7.14 3.79
C ARG A 42 -7.26 6.73 3.40
N ASP A 43 -7.51 6.58 2.10
CA ASP A 43 -8.82 6.20 1.58
C ASP A 43 -9.23 4.79 2.02
N ALA A 44 -8.27 3.87 2.13
CA ALA A 44 -8.54 2.52 2.62
C ALA A 44 -8.85 2.49 4.11
N LEU A 45 -8.18 3.32 4.92
CA LEU A 45 -8.47 3.47 6.35
C LEU A 45 -9.90 3.99 6.56
N GLU A 46 -10.29 5.03 5.80
CA GLU A 46 -11.66 5.55 5.82
C GLU A 46 -12.69 4.49 5.40
N ASN A 47 -12.42 3.78 4.29
CA ASN A 47 -13.33 2.77 3.76
C ASN A 47 -13.53 1.59 4.72
N CYS A 48 -12.44 1.12 5.32
CA CYS A 48 -12.44 0.00 6.26
C CYS A 48 -12.76 0.41 7.70
N ARG A 49 -13.02 1.71 7.95
CA ARG A 49 -13.32 2.29 9.26
C ARG A 49 -12.25 2.04 10.32
N PHE A 50 -10.98 2.07 9.91
CA PHE A 50 -9.84 2.03 10.81
C PHE A 50 -9.32 3.45 11.06
N GLU A 51 -8.92 3.73 12.29
CA GLU A 51 -8.40 5.04 12.68
C GLU A 51 -6.93 5.21 12.26
N SER A 52 -6.21 4.09 12.18
CA SER A 52 -4.79 4.08 11.87
C SER A 52 -4.35 2.77 11.22
N TRP A 53 -3.24 2.81 10.49
CA TRP A 53 -2.63 1.59 10.00
C TRP A 53 -2.07 0.73 11.15
N ASN A 54 -1.81 1.32 12.33
CA ASN A 54 -1.39 0.53 13.49
C ASN A 54 -2.53 -0.37 13.96
N GLU A 55 -3.75 0.14 13.99
CA GLU A 55 -4.94 -0.65 14.30
C GLU A 55 -5.09 -1.84 13.34
N VAL A 56 -4.91 -1.62 12.03
CA VAL A 56 -4.92 -2.69 11.02
C VAL A 56 -3.88 -3.76 11.33
N SER A 57 -2.67 -3.37 11.78
CA SER A 57 -1.61 -4.33 12.08
C SER A 57 -1.96 -5.32 13.20
N GLN A 58 -2.86 -4.92 14.11
CA GLN A 58 -3.35 -5.75 15.22
C GLN A 58 -4.52 -6.65 14.81
N GLN A 59 -5.02 -6.53 13.59
CA GLN A 59 -6.14 -7.32 13.11
C GLN A 59 -5.70 -8.72 12.65
N PRO A 60 -6.63 -9.69 12.62
CA PRO A 60 -6.38 -11.00 12.02
C PRO A 60 -5.84 -10.91 10.59
N VAL A 61 -5.06 -11.91 10.16
CA VAL A 61 -4.43 -11.98 8.83
C VAL A 61 -5.43 -11.71 7.70
N HIS A 62 -6.64 -12.28 7.78
CA HIS A 62 -7.67 -12.09 6.75
C HIS A 62 -8.16 -10.63 6.65
N VAL A 63 -8.20 -9.89 7.77
CA VAL A 63 -8.55 -8.46 7.77
C VAL A 63 -7.42 -7.64 7.18
N ARG A 64 -6.17 -7.93 7.56
CA ARG A 64 -4.97 -7.27 7.01
C ARG A 64 -4.85 -7.47 5.50
N LYS A 65 -5.17 -8.67 5.01
CA LYS A 65 -5.22 -8.97 3.58
C LYS A 65 -6.27 -8.12 2.86
N ARG A 66 -7.50 -8.10 3.35
CA ARG A 66 -8.58 -7.27 2.77
C ARG A 66 -8.25 -5.78 2.80
N PHE A 67 -7.63 -5.30 3.87
CA PHE A 67 -7.16 -3.92 3.95
C PHE A 67 -6.12 -3.62 2.87
N PHE A 68 -5.14 -4.50 2.67
CA PHE A 68 -4.11 -4.31 1.65
C PHE A 68 -4.69 -4.30 0.22
N GLU A 69 -5.63 -5.21 -0.08
CA GLU A 69 -6.37 -5.22 -1.35
C GLU A 69 -7.15 -3.91 -1.56
N SER A 70 -7.83 -3.43 -0.51
CA SER A 70 -8.53 -2.13 -0.52
C SER A 70 -7.55 -0.98 -0.79
N PHE A 71 -6.42 -0.95 -0.08
CA PHE A 71 -5.35 0.02 -0.26
C PHE A 71 -4.82 0.07 -1.70
N LEU A 72 -4.48 -1.07 -2.31
CA LEU A 72 -3.99 -1.08 -3.69
C LEU A 72 -5.05 -0.56 -4.65
N ARG A 73 -6.29 -1.04 -4.52
CA ARG A 73 -7.41 -0.57 -5.33
C ARG A 73 -7.65 0.94 -5.18
N LYS A 74 -7.51 1.48 -3.98
CA LYS A 74 -7.61 2.92 -3.73
C LYS A 74 -6.41 3.71 -4.24
N SER A 75 -5.26 3.06 -4.42
CA SER A 75 -4.05 3.68 -4.98
C SER A 75 -4.12 3.84 -6.50
N ILE A 76 -4.84 2.98 -7.23
CA ILE A 76 -5.01 3.01 -8.70
C ILE A 76 -5.27 4.42 -9.26
N PRO A 77 -6.33 5.15 -8.84
CA PRO A 77 -6.62 6.47 -9.43
C PRO A 77 -5.54 7.51 -9.15
N TYR A 78 -4.69 7.31 -8.14
CA TYR A 78 -3.55 8.17 -7.87
C TYR A 78 -2.36 7.79 -8.75
N LEU A 79 -2.10 6.49 -8.96
CA LEU A 79 -1.06 5.98 -9.85
C LEU A 79 -1.33 6.34 -11.32
N GLU A 80 -2.58 6.26 -11.79
CA GLU A 80 -2.92 6.67 -13.16
C GLU A 80 -2.62 8.17 -13.39
N LYS A 81 -2.73 9.01 -12.36
CA LYS A 81 -2.39 10.44 -12.43
C LYS A 81 -0.89 10.70 -12.49
N THR A 82 -0.04 9.70 -12.21
CA THR A 82 1.41 9.84 -12.30
C THR A 82 1.94 9.58 -13.70
N GLY A 83 1.07 9.27 -14.66
CA GLY A 83 1.44 8.92 -16.04
C GLY A 83 1.62 7.42 -16.28
N VAL A 84 1.35 6.57 -15.29
CA VAL A 84 1.35 5.11 -15.46
C VAL A 84 0.08 4.71 -16.22
N ASN A 85 0.23 3.99 -17.34
CA ASN A 85 -0.92 3.48 -18.07
C ASN A 85 -1.61 2.34 -17.31
N LYS A 86 -2.82 1.97 -17.73
CA LYS A 86 -3.62 0.97 -17.02
C LYS A 86 -2.94 -0.40 -16.89
N GLU A 87 -2.29 -0.89 -17.95
CA GLU A 87 -1.58 -2.18 -17.95
C GLU A 87 -0.42 -2.19 -16.94
N ALA A 88 0.28 -1.06 -16.84
CA ALA A 88 1.33 -0.85 -15.87
C ALA A 88 0.81 -0.76 -14.44
N VAL A 89 -0.34 -0.11 -14.19
CA VAL A 89 -0.98 -0.11 -12.87
C VAL A 89 -1.39 -1.52 -12.43
N ASP A 90 -1.92 -2.33 -13.35
CA ASP A 90 -2.25 -3.74 -13.08
C ASP A 90 -1.00 -4.54 -12.73
N SER A 91 0.11 -4.30 -13.43
CA SER A 91 1.41 -4.94 -13.18
C SER A 91 1.98 -4.58 -11.80
N ILE A 92 1.97 -3.28 -11.43
CA ILE A 92 2.39 -2.82 -10.09
C ILE A 92 1.53 -3.48 -9.02
N THR A 93 0.20 -3.49 -9.22
CA THR A 93 -0.75 -4.03 -8.25
C THR A 93 -0.52 -5.53 -8.01
N ALA A 94 -0.27 -6.29 -9.09
CA ALA A 94 0.03 -7.72 -9.00
C ALA A 94 1.34 -7.98 -8.24
N GLU A 95 2.41 -7.24 -8.54
CA GLU A 95 3.70 -7.42 -7.87
C GLU A 95 3.63 -7.03 -6.39
N LEU A 96 2.95 -5.92 -6.06
CA LEU A 96 2.76 -5.51 -4.66
C LEU A 96 1.89 -6.49 -3.87
N MET A 97 0.89 -7.13 -4.50
CA MET A 97 0.11 -8.20 -3.87
C MET A 97 0.98 -9.41 -3.49
N LYS A 98 1.87 -9.82 -4.39
CA LYS A 98 2.81 -10.92 -4.16
C LYS A 98 3.80 -10.57 -3.05
N GLU A 99 4.35 -9.36 -3.06
CA GLU A 99 5.26 -8.89 -2.01
C GLU A 99 4.56 -8.87 -0.64
N ASN A 100 3.29 -8.47 -0.61
CA ASN A 100 2.51 -8.43 0.62
C ASN A 100 2.35 -9.80 1.28
N GLU A 101 2.36 -10.90 0.52
CA GLU A 101 2.28 -12.25 1.08
C GLU A 101 3.41 -12.53 2.08
N LYS A 102 4.61 -11.96 1.87
CA LYS A 102 5.74 -12.13 2.79
C LYS A 102 5.39 -11.63 4.19
N TYR A 103 4.79 -10.44 4.30
CA TYR A 103 4.37 -9.85 5.58
C TYR A 103 3.17 -10.55 6.21
N LEU A 104 2.34 -11.25 5.42
CA LEU A 104 1.23 -12.04 5.96
C LEU A 104 1.71 -13.35 6.60
N ARG A 105 2.82 -13.93 6.12
CA ARG A 105 3.41 -15.18 6.64
C ARG A 105 4.23 -14.97 7.91
N THR A 106 5.00 -13.88 8.01
CA THR A 106 5.89 -13.63 9.16
C THR A 106 5.15 -13.31 10.47
N ASN A 107 3.88 -12.90 10.41
CA ASN A 107 3.08 -12.59 11.62
C ASN A 107 2.35 -13.84 12.19
N GLN A 108 2.83 -15.05 11.90
CA GLN A 108 2.36 -16.29 12.54
C GLN A 108 3.26 -16.73 13.71
N GLU A 109 4.39 -16.04 13.95
CA GLU A 109 5.42 -16.45 14.92
C GLU A 109 5.69 -15.43 16.04
N GLU A 110 4.90 -14.35 16.17
CA GLU A 110 4.97 -13.42 17.32
C GLU A 110 3.74 -13.57 18.23
#